data_AF-A7S980-F1
#
_entry.id   AF-A7S980-F1
#
_cell.length_a   1.000
_cell.length_b   1.000
_cell.length_c   1.000
_cell.angle_alpha   90.00
_cell.angle_beta   90.00
_cell.angle_gamma   90.00
#
_symmetry.space_group_name_H-M   'P 1'
#
loop_
_entity.id
_entity.type
_entity.pdbx_description
1 polymer ?
#
loop_
_entity_poly.entity_id
_entity_poly.type
_entity_poly.pdbx_seq_one_letter_code
_entity_poly.pdbx_strand_id
1 'polypeptide(L)'
;GRIKTGFPEHGLIQDKYFLIKDQFKGIDRLDTLKKYGAPNFRKASGSYPVYGMGQPSRDGLAVVIEELICRGHKEIVSFNLREEPVIFLSLNHDYIPYSPRDPNSLKGNIANYGVKPEELAETEIKIREEIIKLSIEEGGKFYFYHDVDNFDNEPHSYNISYEEHVCVMDEIYSRQIFLTPFLRYSRVPITATNAPEEQDFDQFINAIKDIPQVIDVNSAAPLPALIFNCHVGQGRTTTGMVIGCLIMCHRTGFP
;
A
#
# COMPACT_ATOMS: atom_id res chain seq x y z
N GLY A 1 26.13 3.45 -4.39
CA GLY A 1 26.14 2.42 -5.45
C GLY A 1 25.48 2.93 -6.72
N ARG A 2 25.37 2.09 -7.76
CA ARG A 2 24.68 2.39 -9.04
C ARG A 2 24.01 1.14 -9.58
N ILE A 3 22.83 1.25 -10.20
CA ILE A 3 22.13 0.09 -10.80
C ILE A 3 22.87 -0.44 -12.02
N LYS A 4 23.42 0.44 -12.85
CA LYS A 4 24.03 0.10 -14.14
C LYS A 4 25.31 0.89 -14.36
N THR A 5 26.25 0.31 -15.10
CA THR A 5 27.46 1.02 -15.54
C THR A 5 27.09 2.25 -16.36
N GLY A 6 27.67 3.40 -16.03
CA GLY A 6 27.38 4.69 -16.66
C GLY A 6 26.34 5.54 -15.92
N PHE A 7 25.65 4.98 -14.91
CA PHE A 7 24.74 5.74 -14.06
C PHE A 7 25.52 6.43 -12.93
N PRO A 8 25.02 7.58 -12.40
CA PRO A 8 25.63 8.23 -11.27
C PRO A 8 25.66 7.31 -10.05
N GLU A 9 26.74 7.40 -9.27
CA GLU A 9 26.80 6.75 -7.97
C GLU A 9 26.07 7.60 -6.95
N HIS A 10 25.28 6.96 -6.08
CA HIS A 10 24.51 7.64 -5.05
C HIS A 10 24.34 6.77 -3.80
N GLY A 11 23.92 7.37 -2.69
CA GLY A 11 23.56 6.66 -1.46
C GLY A 11 22.47 5.61 -1.69
N LEU A 12 22.60 4.45 -1.04
CA LEU A 12 21.63 3.35 -1.09
C LEU A 12 21.01 3.19 0.29
N ILE A 13 19.74 2.78 0.33
CA ILE A 13 19.05 2.50 1.58
C ILE A 13 19.65 1.24 2.20
N GLN A 14 20.05 1.30 3.47
CA GLN A 14 20.77 0.26 4.20
C GLN A 14 22.00 -0.24 3.42
N ASP A 15 22.70 0.67 2.74
CA ASP A 15 23.85 0.40 1.88
C ASP A 15 23.60 -0.61 0.74
N LYS A 16 22.32 -0.93 0.46
CA LYS A 16 21.96 -2.06 -0.42
C LYS A 16 20.85 -1.76 -1.40
N TYR A 17 19.75 -1.14 -0.96
CA TYR A 17 18.51 -1.11 -1.72
C TYR A 17 18.33 0.16 -2.53
N PHE A 18 17.67 0.02 -3.68
CA PHE A 18 17.21 1.12 -4.51
C PHE A 18 15.74 1.40 -4.25
N LEU A 19 15.33 2.68 -4.27
CA LEU A 19 13.93 3.07 -4.15
C LEU A 19 13.31 3.19 -5.53
N ILE A 20 12.30 2.34 -5.78
CA ILE A 20 11.68 2.21 -7.09
C ILE A 20 10.20 2.53 -6.99
N LYS A 21 9.70 3.31 -7.93
CA LYS A 21 8.31 3.74 -8.01
C LYS A 21 7.40 2.52 -8.10
N ASP A 22 6.40 2.47 -7.23
CA ASP A 22 5.50 1.33 -7.21
C ASP A 22 4.57 1.31 -8.42
N GLN A 23 4.17 2.48 -8.91
CA GLN A 23 3.30 2.63 -10.07
C GLN A 23 4.13 2.72 -11.36
N PHE A 24 4.32 1.58 -12.02
CA PHE A 24 5.04 1.44 -13.29
C PHE A 24 4.10 1.16 -14.46
N LYS A 25 4.61 1.28 -15.69
CA LYS A 25 3.83 1.05 -16.92
C LYS A 25 3.32 -0.39 -16.98
N GLY A 26 2.01 -0.57 -17.15
CA GLY A 26 1.39 -1.89 -17.27
C GLY A 26 1.05 -2.58 -15.94
N ILE A 27 1.25 -1.89 -14.80
CA ILE A 27 0.78 -2.37 -13.48
C ILE A 27 -0.74 -2.55 -13.44
N ASP A 28 -1.46 -1.68 -14.13
CA ASP A 28 -2.91 -1.62 -14.10
C ASP A 28 -3.52 -2.33 -15.32
N ARG A 29 -4.22 -3.43 -15.06
CA ARG A 29 -4.90 -4.26 -16.06
C ARG A 29 -6.36 -3.89 -16.23
N LEU A 30 -6.92 -3.12 -15.30
CA LEU A 30 -8.34 -2.72 -15.29
C LEU A 30 -8.55 -1.25 -15.67
N ASP A 31 -7.48 -0.53 -16.01
CA ASP A 31 -7.46 0.89 -16.40
C ASP A 31 -8.18 1.81 -15.37
N THR A 32 -8.02 1.48 -14.09
CA THR A 32 -8.59 2.25 -12.97
C THR A 32 -7.65 3.31 -12.42
N LEU A 33 -6.35 3.22 -12.69
CA LEU A 33 -5.32 4.12 -12.15
C LEU A 33 -5.58 5.57 -12.58
N LYS A 34 -5.96 5.81 -13.84
CA LYS A 34 -6.25 7.16 -14.34
C LYS A 34 -7.47 7.79 -13.68
N LYS A 35 -8.49 6.97 -13.39
CA LYS A 35 -9.77 7.44 -12.85
C LYS A 35 -9.74 7.59 -11.33
N TYR A 36 -9.10 6.64 -10.65
CA TYR A 36 -9.17 6.49 -9.20
C TYR A 36 -7.82 6.74 -8.50
N GLY A 37 -6.72 6.93 -9.23
CA GLY A 37 -5.37 7.00 -8.65
C GLY A 37 -4.89 5.68 -8.02
N ALA A 38 -5.61 4.58 -8.25
CA ALA A 38 -5.34 3.26 -7.73
C ALA A 38 -5.40 2.21 -8.85
N PRO A 39 -4.35 1.38 -9.06
CA PRO A 39 -4.35 0.37 -10.10
C PRO A 39 -5.23 -0.82 -9.70
N ASN A 40 -5.83 -1.51 -10.67
CA ASN A 40 -6.64 -2.71 -10.48
C ASN A 40 -7.78 -2.58 -9.44
N PHE A 41 -8.35 -1.39 -9.27
CA PHE A 41 -9.47 -1.15 -8.36
C PHE A 41 -10.73 -1.87 -8.84
N ARG A 42 -11.33 -2.69 -7.98
CA ARG A 42 -12.50 -3.52 -8.33
C ARG A 42 -13.31 -3.91 -7.11
N LYS A 43 -14.55 -4.33 -7.34
CA LYS A 43 -15.43 -4.97 -6.36
C LYS A 43 -15.45 -6.48 -6.60
N ALA A 44 -15.54 -7.28 -5.54
CA ALA A 44 -15.84 -8.70 -5.64
C ALA A 44 -17.20 -8.93 -6.32
N SER A 45 -17.34 -10.05 -7.01
CA SER A 45 -18.62 -10.47 -7.58
C SER A 45 -19.64 -10.79 -6.47
N GLY A 46 -20.90 -10.42 -6.69
CA GLY A 46 -21.99 -10.67 -5.74
C GLY A 46 -22.42 -9.44 -4.94
N SER A 47 -23.17 -9.68 -3.86
CA SER A 47 -23.76 -8.62 -3.03
C SER A 47 -22.77 -8.03 -2.02
N TYR A 48 -21.70 -8.73 -1.67
CA TYR A 48 -20.79 -8.30 -0.60
C TYR A 48 -20.02 -7.00 -0.94
N PRO A 49 -19.92 -6.05 0.00
CA PRO A 49 -19.17 -4.81 -0.19
C PRO A 49 -17.66 -5.03 0.00
N VAL A 50 -17.09 -5.96 -0.78
CA VAL A 50 -15.66 -6.29 -0.76
C VAL A 50 -14.97 -5.72 -1.99
N TYR A 51 -13.86 -5.01 -1.80
CA TYR A 51 -13.13 -4.30 -2.82
C TYR A 51 -11.64 -4.64 -2.77
N GLY A 52 -10.95 -4.46 -3.88
CA GLY A 52 -9.51 -4.61 -3.95
C GLY A 52 -8.86 -3.62 -4.90
N MET A 53 -7.64 -3.21 -4.60
CA MET A 53 -6.79 -2.36 -5.44
C MET A 53 -5.31 -2.72 -5.28
N GLY A 54 -4.45 -2.18 -6.13
CA GLY A 54 -3.01 -2.07 -5.86
C GLY A 54 -2.68 -0.77 -5.13
N GLN A 55 -1.40 -0.49 -4.94
CA GLN A 55 -0.94 0.61 -4.11
C GLN A 55 -1.36 1.96 -4.71
N PRO A 56 -2.24 2.72 -4.02
CA PRO A 56 -2.61 4.06 -4.48
C PRO A 56 -1.54 5.08 -4.08
N SER A 57 -1.59 6.25 -4.71
CA SER A 57 -0.99 7.47 -4.14
C SER A 57 -1.86 7.99 -2.99
N ARG A 58 -1.41 9.05 -2.31
CA ARG A 58 -2.24 9.70 -1.27
C ARG A 58 -3.56 10.18 -1.86
N ASP A 59 -3.53 10.89 -2.98
CA ASP A 59 -4.75 11.40 -3.62
C ASP A 59 -5.60 10.27 -4.20
N GLY A 60 -4.96 9.22 -4.73
CA GLY A 60 -5.67 8.02 -5.16
C GLY A 60 -6.41 7.33 -4.02
N LEU A 61 -5.81 7.25 -2.83
CA LEU A 61 -6.48 6.72 -1.65
C LEU A 61 -7.71 7.56 -1.30
N ALA A 62 -7.58 8.89 -1.28
CA ALA A 62 -8.69 9.79 -1.00
C ALA A 62 -9.85 9.61 -2.00
N VAL A 63 -9.55 9.53 -3.30
CA VAL A 63 -10.55 9.30 -4.36
C VAL A 63 -11.26 7.95 -4.20
N VAL A 64 -10.52 6.88 -3.89
CA VAL A 64 -11.12 5.56 -3.66
C VAL A 64 -12.04 5.56 -2.43
N ILE A 65 -11.62 6.18 -1.33
CA ILE A 65 -12.45 6.28 -0.12
C ILE A 65 -13.71 7.12 -0.39
N GLU A 66 -13.59 8.24 -1.10
CA GLU A 66 -14.73 9.07 -1.51
C GLU A 66 -15.70 8.29 -2.41
N GLU A 67 -15.20 7.53 -3.38
CA GLU A 67 -16.02 6.66 -4.22
C GLU A 67 -16.82 5.63 -3.40
N LEU A 68 -16.22 5.04 -2.36
CA LEU A 68 -16.92 4.13 -1.46
C LEU A 68 -18.02 4.84 -0.66
N ILE A 69 -17.78 6.06 -0.19
CA ILE A 69 -18.78 6.87 0.52
C ILE A 69 -19.94 7.23 -0.43
N CYS A 70 -19.64 7.65 -1.66
CA CYS A 70 -20.64 7.95 -2.69
C CYS A 70 -21.49 6.73 -3.06
N ARG A 71 -20.96 5.51 -2.91
CA ARG A 71 -21.71 4.25 -3.05
C ARG A 71 -22.59 3.91 -1.83
N GLY A 72 -22.61 4.75 -0.81
CA GLY A 72 -23.46 4.64 0.37
C GLY A 72 -22.84 3.85 1.53
N HIS A 73 -21.55 3.53 1.48
CA HIS A 73 -20.88 2.83 2.59
C HIS A 73 -20.70 3.76 3.78
N LYS A 74 -21.13 3.32 4.96
CA LYS A 74 -21.10 4.09 6.21
C LYS A 74 -20.03 3.66 7.19
N GLU A 75 -19.32 2.58 6.86
CA GLU A 75 -18.19 2.03 7.60
C GLU A 75 -17.27 1.41 6.55
N ILE A 76 -15.99 1.80 6.54
CA ILE A 76 -14.99 1.31 5.59
C ILE A 76 -13.79 0.80 6.37
N VAL A 77 -13.33 -0.41 6.06
CA VAL A 77 -12.12 -1.00 6.62
C VAL A 77 -11.12 -1.22 5.50
N SER A 78 -10.01 -0.49 5.54
CA SER A 78 -8.90 -0.62 4.60
C SER A 78 -7.81 -1.52 5.17
N PHE A 79 -7.48 -2.56 4.43
CA PHE A 79 -6.44 -3.53 4.74
C PHE A 79 -5.26 -3.37 3.80
N ASN A 80 -4.09 -3.02 4.35
CA ASN A 80 -2.84 -3.06 3.60
C ASN A 80 -2.13 -4.39 3.86
N LEU A 81 -1.91 -5.15 2.80
CA LEU A 81 -1.39 -6.51 2.84
C LEU A 81 0.11 -6.61 2.54
N ARG A 82 0.83 -5.48 2.56
CA ARG A 82 2.24 -5.42 2.16
C ARG A 82 3.15 -5.75 3.32
N GLU A 83 4.06 -6.70 3.07
CA GLU A 83 5.17 -7.08 3.97
C GLU A 83 6.44 -6.27 3.70
N GLU A 84 6.53 -5.65 2.53
CA GLU A 84 7.59 -4.73 2.18
C GLU A 84 7.29 -3.30 2.66
N PRO A 85 8.32 -2.53 3.05
CA PRO A 85 8.15 -1.13 3.44
C PRO A 85 7.84 -0.27 2.21
N VAL A 86 7.04 0.78 2.44
CA VAL A 86 6.62 1.74 1.42
C VAL A 86 6.83 3.14 1.96
N ILE A 87 7.48 3.97 1.17
CA ILE A 87 7.62 5.40 1.44
C ILE A 87 6.97 6.19 0.31
N PHE A 88 6.57 7.41 0.62
CA PHE A 88 5.85 8.26 -0.32
C PHE A 88 6.62 9.55 -0.56
N LEU A 89 7.00 9.79 -1.82
CA LEU A 89 7.69 11.01 -2.22
C LEU A 89 6.67 12.06 -2.65
N SER A 90 6.81 13.28 -2.11
CA SER A 90 6.01 14.44 -2.51
C SER A 90 6.37 14.87 -3.93
N LEU A 91 5.46 14.67 -4.88
CA LEU A 91 5.63 14.99 -6.29
C LEU A 91 4.36 15.63 -6.84
N ASN A 92 4.49 16.79 -7.50
CA ASN A 92 3.36 17.48 -8.17
C ASN A 92 2.11 17.64 -7.27
N HIS A 93 2.32 17.99 -6.00
CA HIS A 93 1.29 18.14 -4.97
C HIS A 93 0.63 16.85 -4.46
N ASP A 94 1.03 15.67 -4.93
CA ASP A 94 0.61 14.35 -4.41
C ASP A 94 1.79 13.65 -3.70
N TYR A 95 1.51 12.51 -3.07
CA TYR A 95 2.50 11.62 -2.45
C TYR A 95 2.48 10.29 -3.17
N ILE A 96 3.56 10.03 -3.90
CA ILE A 96 3.69 8.90 -4.82
C ILE A 96 4.45 7.76 -4.13
N PRO A 97 3.96 6.51 -4.19
CA PRO A 97 4.56 5.38 -3.48
C PRO A 97 5.83 4.85 -4.16
N TYR A 98 6.85 4.60 -3.35
CA TYR A 98 8.11 3.95 -3.70
C TYR A 98 8.40 2.84 -2.69
N SER A 99 9.03 1.78 -3.15
CA SER A 99 9.45 0.67 -2.28
C SER A 99 10.91 0.30 -2.52
N PRO A 100 11.64 -0.16 -1.48
CA PRO A 100 12.99 -0.67 -1.66
C PRO A 100 13.00 -1.96 -2.50
N ARG A 101 14.04 -2.10 -3.32
CA ARG A 101 14.26 -3.24 -4.22
C ARG A 101 15.71 -3.70 -4.15
N ASP A 102 15.91 -5.01 -4.20
CA ASP A 102 17.24 -5.62 -4.22
C ASP A 102 17.90 -5.38 -5.59
N PRO A 103 19.19 -5.03 -5.66
CA PRO A 103 19.93 -4.91 -6.92
C PRO A 103 19.79 -6.12 -7.84
N ASN A 104 19.66 -7.32 -7.26
CA ASN A 104 19.55 -8.57 -8.01
C ASN A 104 18.11 -8.88 -8.44
N SER A 105 17.11 -8.13 -7.94
CA SER A 105 15.69 -8.34 -8.23
C SER A 105 14.91 -7.02 -8.18
N LEU A 106 15.14 -6.16 -9.17
CA LEU A 106 14.52 -4.83 -9.23
C LEU A 106 12.99 -4.87 -9.45
N LYS A 107 12.47 -5.96 -10.04
CA LYS A 107 11.03 -6.16 -10.28
C LYS A 107 10.31 -6.82 -9.10
N GLY A 108 11.05 -7.48 -8.21
CA GLY A 108 10.50 -8.22 -7.08
C GLY A 108 10.38 -7.35 -5.84
N ASN A 109 9.34 -7.57 -5.03
CA ASN A 109 9.30 -7.01 -3.68
C ASN A 109 10.29 -7.74 -2.77
N ILE A 110 10.83 -7.03 -1.78
CA ILE A 110 11.61 -7.65 -0.70
C ILE A 110 10.64 -8.52 0.12
N ALA A 111 11.00 -9.78 0.33
CA ALA A 111 10.25 -10.67 1.19
C ALA A 111 10.69 -10.48 2.65
N ASN A 112 9.75 -10.13 3.52
CA ASN A 112 9.97 -9.91 4.95
C ASN A 112 9.10 -10.91 5.72
N TYR A 113 9.50 -12.18 5.68
CA TYR A 113 8.72 -13.27 6.27
C TYR A 113 8.47 -13.04 7.76
N GLY A 114 7.21 -13.03 8.16
CA GLY A 114 6.79 -12.92 9.57
C GLY A 114 7.00 -11.53 10.18
N VAL A 115 7.27 -10.49 9.36
CA VAL A 115 7.40 -9.12 9.87
C VAL A 115 6.10 -8.65 10.51
N LYS A 116 6.21 -8.06 11.70
CA LYS A 116 5.06 -7.49 12.38
C LYS A 116 4.72 -6.11 11.82
N PRO A 117 3.44 -5.68 11.87
CA PRO A 117 3.05 -4.34 11.43
C PRO A 117 3.87 -3.22 12.07
N GLU A 118 4.19 -3.31 13.36
CA GLU A 118 4.93 -2.29 14.10
C GLU A 118 6.40 -2.22 13.65
N GLU A 119 7.04 -3.38 13.44
CA GLU A 119 8.41 -3.47 12.94
C GLU A 119 8.52 -2.89 11.52
N LEU A 120 7.49 -3.08 10.70
CA LEU A 120 7.43 -2.54 9.34
C LEU A 120 7.27 -1.01 9.35
N ALA A 121 6.42 -0.48 10.23
CA ALA A 121 6.25 0.96 10.41
C ALA A 121 7.54 1.64 10.92
N GLU A 122 8.22 1.03 11.89
CA GLU A 122 9.54 1.51 12.34
C GLU A 122 10.59 1.50 11.22
N THR A 123 10.55 0.47 10.37
CA THR A 123 11.45 0.37 9.22
C THR A 123 11.19 1.48 8.21
N GLU A 124 9.92 1.81 7.93
CA GLU A 124 9.56 2.93 7.05
C GLU A 124 10.05 4.28 7.58
N ILE A 125 9.96 4.51 8.89
CA ILE A 125 10.49 5.71 9.54
C ILE A 125 12.02 5.78 9.39
N LYS A 126 12.74 4.69 9.67
CA LYS A 126 14.21 4.61 9.51
C LYS A 126 14.63 4.86 8.07
N ILE A 127 13.90 4.31 7.09
CA ILE A 127 14.17 4.56 5.66
C ILE A 127 14.01 6.04 5.34
N ARG A 128 12.95 6.70 5.84
CA ARG A 128 12.77 8.14 5.65
C ARG A 128 13.93 8.95 6.23
N GLU A 129 14.32 8.69 7.47
CA GLU A 129 15.44 9.37 8.13
C GLU A 129 16.75 9.19 7.35
N GLU A 130 16.98 7.98 6.85
CA GLU A 130 18.14 7.66 6.02
C GLU A 130 18.12 8.40 4.67
N ILE A 131 16.97 8.49 4.00
CA ILE A 131 16.83 9.28 2.75
C ILE A 131 17.22 10.74 3.00
N ILE A 132 16.69 11.35 4.05
CA ILE A 132 16.94 12.77 4.36
C ILE A 132 18.43 12.98 4.67
N LYS A 133 19.02 12.09 5.49
CA LYS A 133 20.44 12.14 5.81
C LYS A 133 21.32 12.05 4.56
N LEU A 134 21.12 11.02 3.74
CA LEU A 134 21.88 10.80 2.50
C LEU A 134 21.69 11.95 1.52
N SER A 135 20.48 12.51 1.45
CA SER A 135 20.18 13.67 0.63
C SER A 135 20.99 14.90 1.05
N ILE A 136 21.03 15.21 2.35
CA ILE A 136 21.79 16.36 2.89
C ILE A 136 23.30 16.19 2.60
N GLU A 137 23.83 14.98 2.79
CA GLU A 137 25.23 14.65 2.49
C GLU A 137 25.57 14.86 0.99
N GLU A 138 24.61 14.61 0.10
CA GLU A 138 24.72 14.77 -1.36
C GLU A 138 24.21 16.15 -1.84
N GLY A 139 24.32 17.19 -1.00
CA GLY A 139 23.97 18.57 -1.38
C GLY A 139 22.46 18.78 -1.61
N GLY A 140 21.64 18.03 -0.86
CA GLY A 140 20.19 18.06 -0.91
C GLY A 140 19.58 17.13 -1.96
N LYS A 141 20.33 16.24 -2.62
CA LYS A 141 19.83 15.38 -3.69
C LYS A 141 19.70 13.92 -3.26
N PHE A 142 18.55 13.31 -3.52
CA PHE A 142 18.36 11.86 -3.41
C PHE A 142 17.82 11.27 -4.71
N TYR A 143 18.15 10.01 -5.00
CA TYR A 143 17.87 9.37 -6.27
C TYR A 143 16.81 8.27 -6.16
N PHE A 144 15.83 8.32 -7.06
CA PHE A 144 14.75 7.33 -7.18
C PHE A 144 14.68 6.82 -8.61
N TYR A 145 14.13 5.62 -8.78
CA TYR A 145 13.93 5.00 -10.09
C TYR A 145 12.45 4.88 -10.42
N HIS A 146 12.06 5.16 -11.65
CA HIS A 146 10.67 5.08 -12.13
C HIS A 146 10.42 3.90 -13.08
N ASP A 147 11.40 3.56 -13.91
CA ASP A 147 11.33 2.49 -14.90
C ASP A 147 12.60 1.63 -14.86
N VAL A 148 12.43 0.37 -14.44
CA VAL A 148 13.50 -0.63 -14.36
C VAL A 148 13.53 -1.57 -15.57
N ASP A 149 12.60 -1.42 -16.52
CA ASP A 149 12.56 -2.17 -17.76
C ASP A 149 13.44 -1.51 -18.82
N ASN A 150 13.28 -0.20 -19.03
CA ASN A 150 13.99 0.55 -20.08
C ASN A 150 15.12 1.42 -19.54
N PHE A 151 15.01 1.85 -18.27
CA PHE A 151 15.90 2.83 -17.65
C PHE A 151 16.01 4.17 -18.40
N ASP A 152 14.94 4.59 -19.06
CA ASP A 152 14.89 5.86 -19.78
C ASP A 152 14.97 7.03 -18.80
N ASN A 153 16.01 7.86 -18.93
CA ASN A 153 16.29 9.01 -18.05
C ASN A 153 16.45 8.65 -16.56
N GLU A 154 16.99 7.47 -16.25
CA GLU A 154 17.27 7.05 -14.87
C GLU A 154 18.71 7.30 -14.41
N PRO A 155 18.96 7.45 -13.09
CA PRO A 155 17.98 7.70 -12.03
C PRO A 155 17.46 9.15 -12.01
N HIS A 156 16.30 9.35 -11.39
CA HIS A 156 15.76 10.69 -11.16
C HIS A 156 16.25 11.24 -9.82
N SER A 157 16.87 12.44 -9.84
CA SER A 157 17.29 13.15 -8.63
C SER A 157 16.20 14.11 -8.14
N TYR A 158 15.91 14.09 -6.85
CA TYR A 158 14.97 15.00 -6.19
C TYR A 158 15.63 15.73 -5.04
N ASN A 159 15.19 16.97 -4.81
CA ASN A 159 15.67 17.72 -3.65
C ASN A 159 14.90 17.29 -2.39
N ILE A 160 15.58 16.67 -1.43
CA ILE A 160 14.97 16.20 -0.18
C ILE A 160 15.71 16.81 1.01
N SER A 161 15.14 17.88 1.56
CA SER A 161 15.74 18.59 2.70
C SER A 161 14.90 18.51 3.99
N TYR A 162 13.64 18.08 3.90
CA TYR A 162 12.70 18.12 5.03
C TYR A 162 11.82 16.87 5.09
N GLU A 163 11.26 16.59 6.27
CA GLU A 163 10.41 15.42 6.50
C GLU A 163 9.15 15.41 5.64
N GLU A 164 8.54 16.57 5.36
CA GLU A 164 7.32 16.66 4.55
C GLU A 164 7.51 16.22 3.09
N HIS A 165 8.75 16.12 2.62
CA HIS A 165 9.03 15.61 1.27
C HIS A 165 8.87 14.10 1.18
N VAL A 166 8.95 13.37 2.30
CA VAL A 166 8.86 11.92 2.34
C VAL A 166 7.94 11.47 3.47
N CYS A 167 6.77 10.92 3.14
CA CYS A 167 5.84 10.38 4.13
C CYS A 167 5.94 8.86 4.25
N VAL A 168 5.60 8.34 5.42
CA VAL A 168 5.44 6.89 5.65
C VAL A 168 3.97 6.48 5.52
N MET A 169 3.69 5.17 5.40
CA MET A 169 2.33 4.66 5.19
C MET A 169 1.36 5.12 6.27
N ASP A 170 1.78 5.06 7.54
CA ASP A 170 0.92 5.40 8.68
C ASP A 170 0.52 6.87 8.67
N GLU A 171 1.36 7.77 8.15
CA GLU A 171 1.02 9.19 8.01
C GLU A 171 -0.02 9.42 6.92
N ILE A 172 0.11 8.71 5.80
CA ILE A 172 -0.88 8.76 4.70
C ILE A 172 -2.25 8.31 5.20
N TYR A 173 -2.31 7.18 5.89
CA TYR A 173 -3.58 6.65 6.41
C TYR A 173 -4.10 7.45 7.61
N SER A 174 -3.25 7.91 8.52
CA SER A 174 -3.68 8.75 9.65
C SER A 174 -4.34 10.04 9.17
N ARG A 175 -3.79 10.67 8.13
CA ARG A 175 -4.40 11.84 7.51
C ARG A 175 -5.76 11.50 6.88
N GLN A 176 -5.87 10.38 6.18
CA GLN A 176 -7.14 9.97 5.58
C GLN A 176 -8.21 9.65 6.63
N ILE A 177 -7.84 8.98 7.72
CA ILE A 177 -8.73 8.68 8.85
C ILE A 177 -9.20 9.97 9.52
N PHE A 178 -8.30 10.93 9.73
CA PHE A 178 -8.65 12.23 10.29
C PHE A 178 -9.73 12.95 9.44
N LEU A 179 -9.64 12.85 8.12
CA LEU A 179 -10.61 13.42 7.18
C LEU A 179 -11.89 12.59 7.05
N THR A 180 -11.83 11.29 7.39
CA THR A 180 -12.92 10.32 7.18
C THR A 180 -13.17 9.51 8.46
N PRO A 181 -14.03 9.98 9.39
CA PRO A 181 -14.25 9.33 10.67
C PRO A 181 -14.75 7.87 10.61
N PHE A 182 -15.34 7.47 9.48
CA PHE A 182 -15.87 6.12 9.24
C PHE A 182 -14.85 5.17 8.59
N LEU A 183 -13.60 5.62 8.40
CA LEU A 183 -12.51 4.80 7.87
C LEU A 183 -11.71 4.19 9.02
N ARG A 184 -11.53 2.88 8.97
CA ARG A 184 -10.55 2.13 9.76
C ARG A 184 -9.42 1.66 8.86
N TYR A 185 -8.21 1.67 9.38
CA TYR A 185 -7.03 1.16 8.72
C TYR A 185 -6.43 0.02 9.53
N SER A 186 -6.05 -1.05 8.85
CA SER A 186 -5.29 -2.15 9.44
C SER A 186 -4.21 -2.60 8.47
N ARG A 187 -2.98 -2.75 8.98
CA ARG A 187 -1.88 -3.34 8.23
C ARG A 187 -1.73 -4.80 8.64
N VAL A 188 -1.84 -5.70 7.67
CA VAL A 188 -1.76 -7.16 7.85
C VAL A 188 -0.74 -7.69 6.84
N PRO A 189 0.57 -7.62 7.15
CA PRO A 189 1.63 -8.14 6.29
C PRO A 189 1.40 -9.62 5.99
N ILE A 190 1.14 -9.97 4.73
CA ILE A 190 1.08 -11.38 4.31
C ILE A 190 2.13 -11.66 3.24
N THR A 191 2.73 -12.84 3.33
CA THR A 191 3.77 -13.30 2.41
C THR A 191 3.19 -13.47 1.00
N ALA A 192 3.79 -12.85 0.00
CA ALA A 192 3.24 -12.86 -1.36
C ALA A 192 3.19 -14.25 -2.04
N THR A 193 4.04 -15.19 -1.61
CA THR A 193 4.24 -16.50 -2.27
C THR A 193 3.61 -17.68 -1.55
N ASN A 194 3.17 -17.50 -0.30
CA ASN A 194 2.64 -18.58 0.54
C ASN A 194 1.15 -18.37 0.82
N ALA A 195 0.47 -19.46 1.21
CA ALA A 195 -0.88 -19.34 1.74
C ALA A 195 -0.85 -18.54 3.07
N PRO A 196 -1.88 -17.76 3.38
CA PRO A 196 -1.99 -17.11 4.69
C PRO A 196 -1.94 -18.14 5.81
N GLU A 197 -1.21 -17.80 6.87
CA GLU A 197 -1.10 -18.62 8.08
C GLU A 197 -2.24 -18.29 9.06
N GLU A 198 -2.44 -19.11 10.08
CA GLU A 198 -3.49 -18.92 11.10
C GLU A 198 -3.42 -17.52 11.73
N GLN A 199 -2.22 -17.02 12.03
CA GLN A 199 -2.02 -15.68 12.59
C GLN A 199 -2.53 -14.56 11.67
N ASP A 200 -2.52 -14.78 10.35
CA ASP A 200 -2.98 -13.78 9.39
C ASP A 200 -4.50 -13.65 9.49
N PHE A 201 -5.21 -14.78 9.65
CA PHE A 201 -6.65 -14.79 9.89
C PHE A 201 -7.00 -14.11 11.22
N ASP A 202 -6.24 -14.37 12.28
CA ASP A 202 -6.44 -13.70 13.57
C ASP A 202 -6.29 -12.18 13.45
N GLN A 203 -5.33 -11.70 12.66
CA GLN A 203 -5.17 -10.26 12.38
C GLN A 203 -6.38 -9.68 11.64
N PHE A 204 -6.91 -10.37 10.62
CA PHE A 204 -8.12 -9.94 9.93
C PHE A 204 -9.33 -9.86 10.86
N ILE A 205 -9.54 -10.87 11.70
CA ILE A 205 -10.65 -10.90 12.66
C ILE A 205 -10.46 -9.81 13.72
N ASN A 206 -9.25 -9.62 14.24
CA ASN A 206 -8.97 -8.56 15.22
C ASN A 206 -9.24 -7.16 14.67
N ALA A 207 -9.02 -6.93 13.37
CA ALA A 207 -9.31 -5.64 12.73
C ALA A 207 -10.80 -5.31 12.60
N ILE A 208 -11.67 -6.32 12.61
CA ILE A 208 -13.11 -6.16 12.37
C ILE A 208 -13.99 -6.59 13.55
N LYS A 209 -13.43 -7.20 14.59
CA LYS A 209 -14.22 -7.75 15.71
C LYS A 209 -15.00 -6.68 16.46
N ASP A 210 -14.48 -5.46 16.51
CA ASP A 210 -15.12 -4.35 17.21
C ASP A 210 -16.16 -3.63 16.33
N ILE A 211 -16.44 -4.15 15.13
CA ILE A 211 -17.47 -3.66 14.22
C ILE A 211 -18.74 -4.48 14.48
N PRO A 212 -19.76 -3.94 15.19
CA PRO A 212 -20.94 -4.71 15.55
C PRO A 212 -21.67 -5.25 14.33
N GLN A 213 -21.61 -4.53 13.21
CA GLN A 213 -22.16 -4.99 11.94
C GLN A 213 -21.49 -6.29 11.47
N VAL A 214 -20.26 -6.62 11.81
CA VAL A 214 -19.66 -7.89 11.34
C VAL A 214 -20.04 -9.06 12.23
N ILE A 215 -20.08 -8.85 13.55
CA ILE A 215 -20.26 -9.94 14.53
C ILE A 215 -21.73 -10.15 14.92
N ASP A 216 -22.53 -9.10 15.05
CA ASP A 216 -23.92 -9.22 15.49
C ASP A 216 -24.84 -9.60 14.32
N VAL A 217 -25.24 -10.87 14.31
CA VAL A 217 -26.15 -11.45 13.30
C VAL A 217 -27.53 -10.77 13.32
N ASN A 218 -27.95 -10.19 14.45
CA ASN A 218 -29.22 -9.48 14.57
C ASN A 218 -29.13 -8.03 14.11
N SER A 219 -27.94 -7.53 13.77
CA SER A 219 -27.76 -6.16 13.32
C SER A 219 -28.43 -5.95 11.96
N ALA A 220 -29.40 -5.03 11.90
CA ALA A 220 -30.03 -4.58 10.67
C ALA A 220 -29.19 -3.53 9.91
N ALA A 221 -28.04 -3.13 10.46
CA ALA A 221 -27.18 -2.15 9.82
C ALA A 221 -26.45 -2.75 8.59
N PRO A 222 -26.19 -1.94 7.54
CA PRO A 222 -25.44 -2.37 6.38
C PRO A 222 -24.06 -2.95 6.76
N LEU A 223 -23.62 -3.96 6.01
CA LEU A 223 -22.25 -4.50 6.13
C LEU A 223 -21.21 -3.39 5.88
N PRO A 224 -20.07 -3.39 6.61
CA PRO A 224 -18.99 -2.47 6.31
C PRO A 224 -18.36 -2.81 4.95
N ALA A 225 -17.84 -1.81 4.24
CA ALA A 225 -17.03 -2.06 3.05
C ALA A 225 -15.62 -2.48 3.46
N LEU A 226 -15.16 -3.64 2.99
CA LEU A 226 -13.78 -4.07 3.16
C LEU A 226 -13.01 -3.79 1.88
N ILE A 227 -11.91 -3.05 1.97
CA ILE A 227 -11.02 -2.81 0.83
C ILE A 227 -9.62 -3.33 1.13
N PHE A 228 -9.10 -4.15 0.23
CA PHE A 228 -7.78 -4.77 0.37
C PHE A 228 -6.81 -4.19 -0.65
N ASN A 229 -5.59 -3.86 -0.23
CA ASN A 229 -4.55 -3.41 -1.15
C ASN A 229 -3.20 -4.10 -0.90
N CYS A 230 -2.45 -4.29 -1.98
CA CYS A 230 -1.05 -4.70 -1.94
C CYS A 230 -0.27 -3.87 -2.96
N HIS A 231 0.93 -4.29 -3.38
CA HIS A 231 1.69 -3.58 -4.41
C HIS A 231 0.91 -3.45 -5.73
N VAL A 232 0.63 -4.56 -6.44
CA VAL A 232 0.00 -4.52 -7.77
C VAL A 232 -1.53 -4.61 -7.71
N GLY A 233 -2.10 -5.19 -6.66
CA GLY A 233 -3.55 -5.42 -6.57
C GLY A 233 -4.03 -6.77 -7.08
N GLN A 234 -3.11 -7.73 -7.28
CA GLN A 234 -3.40 -9.06 -7.83
C GLN A 234 -3.40 -10.14 -6.74
N GLY A 235 -2.28 -10.83 -6.50
CA GLY A 235 -2.20 -12.00 -5.59
C GLY A 235 -2.75 -11.75 -4.19
N ARG A 236 -1.97 -11.05 -3.34
CA ARG A 236 -2.34 -10.74 -1.94
C ARG A 236 -3.71 -10.08 -1.82
N THR A 237 -3.99 -9.08 -2.67
CA THR A 237 -5.31 -8.41 -2.71
C THR A 237 -6.45 -9.38 -2.98
N THR A 238 -6.30 -10.29 -3.94
CA THR A 238 -7.35 -11.28 -4.25
C THR A 238 -7.53 -12.25 -3.09
N THR A 239 -6.45 -12.70 -2.46
CA THR A 239 -6.51 -13.52 -1.24
C THR A 239 -7.29 -12.80 -0.13
N GLY A 240 -6.95 -11.54 0.16
CA GLY A 240 -7.69 -10.72 1.13
C GLY A 240 -9.16 -10.54 0.75
N MET A 241 -9.47 -10.28 -0.53
CA MET A 241 -10.85 -10.19 -0.99
C MET A 241 -11.63 -11.50 -0.78
N VAL A 242 -11.02 -12.66 -1.04
CA VAL A 242 -11.64 -13.97 -0.78
C VAL A 242 -11.94 -14.15 0.71
N ILE A 243 -10.97 -13.83 1.58
CA ILE A 243 -11.15 -13.86 3.04
C ILE A 243 -12.29 -12.92 3.46
N GLY A 244 -12.30 -11.69 2.94
CA GLY A 244 -13.36 -10.72 3.19
C GLY A 244 -14.74 -11.24 2.75
N CYS A 245 -14.84 -11.91 1.60
CA CYS A 245 -16.09 -12.53 1.16
C CYS A 245 -16.52 -13.65 2.10
N LEU A 246 -15.61 -14.53 2.55
CA LEU A 246 -15.93 -15.61 3.48
C LEU A 246 -16.43 -15.09 4.83
N ILE A 247 -15.83 -14.00 5.34
CA ILE A 247 -16.29 -13.31 6.56
C ILE A 247 -17.71 -12.78 6.35
N MET A 248 -18.00 -12.17 5.21
CA MET A 248 -19.33 -11.66 4.89
C MET A 248 -20.36 -12.79 4.69
N CYS A 249 -19.96 -13.91 4.08
CA CYS A 249 -20.76 -15.13 3.96
C CYS A 249 -21.13 -15.67 5.33
N HIS A 250 -20.19 -15.69 6.29
CA HIS A 250 -20.47 -16.18 7.63
C HIS A 250 -21.62 -15.40 8.30
N ARG A 251 -21.71 -14.09 8.05
CA ARG A 251 -22.83 -13.26 8.54
C ARG A 251 -24.14 -13.44 7.78
N THR A 252 -24.09 -13.60 6.46
CA THR A 252 -25.29 -13.48 5.59
C THR A 252 -25.76 -14.80 4.97
N GLY A 253 -25.03 -15.89 5.19
CA GLY A 253 -25.18 -17.15 4.46
C GLY A 253 -24.37 -17.15 3.15
N PHE A 254 -24.07 -18.36 2.66
CA PHE A 254 -23.50 -18.51 1.32
C PHE A 254 -24.57 -18.18 0.27
N PRO A 255 -24.20 -17.53 -0.86
CA PRO A 255 -25.11 -17.27 -1.96
C PRO A 255 -25.61 -18.55 -2.64
#